data_AF-A0AA91GUW0-F1
#
_entry.id   AF-A0AA91GUW0-F1
#
_cell.length_a   1.000
_cell.length_b   1.000
_cell.length_c   1.000
_cell.angle_alpha   90.00
_cell.angle_beta   90.00
_cell.angle_gamma   90.00
#
_symmetry.space_group_name_H-M   'P 1'
#
loop_
_entity.id
_entity.type
_entity.pdbx_description
1 polymer ?
#
loop_
_entity_poly.entity_id
_entity_poly.type
_entity_poly.pdbx_seq_one_letter_code
_entity_poly.pdbx_strand_id
1 'polypeptide(L)'
;MDMQVLRERAGLSRAEVAFRLAISETSVRNWEAGRTEPTMTPKKYLDALRLFKCTPEELAAASEKSINQRHKRKPGRPRRFPENQVNQPPQMNQVTQVSDSPSLHLREAGY
;
A
#
# COMPACT_ATOMS: atom_id res chain seq x y z
N MET A 1 18.85 4.41 -19.75
CA MET A 1 17.48 4.95 -19.94
C MET A 1 16.51 4.00 -19.24
N ASP A 2 15.40 4.44 -18.65
CA ASP A 2 14.36 3.52 -18.16
C ASP A 2 13.19 3.48 -19.15
N MET A 3 12.18 2.63 -18.91
CA MET A 3 11.06 2.43 -19.83
C MET A 3 10.24 3.71 -20.04
N GLN A 4 10.16 4.58 -19.03
CA GLN A 4 9.43 5.84 -19.14
C GLN A 4 10.16 6.79 -20.10
N VAL A 5 11.46 6.97 -19.89
CA VAL A 5 12.27 7.81 -20.78
C VAL A 5 12.24 7.24 -22.20
N LEU A 6 12.28 5.91 -22.36
CA LEU A 6 12.21 5.23 -23.67
C LEU A 6 10.93 5.59 -24.44
N ARG A 7 9.78 5.55 -23.77
CA ARG A 7 8.50 5.98 -24.34
C ARG A 7 8.51 7.47 -24.69
N GLU A 8 9.02 8.31 -23.81
CA GLU A 8 9.03 9.78 -23.98
C GLU A 8 9.93 10.22 -25.14
N ARG A 9 11.10 9.56 -25.32
CA ARG A 9 11.97 9.75 -26.50
C ARG A 9 11.24 9.45 -27.81
N ALA A 10 10.32 8.48 -27.80
CA ALA A 10 9.51 8.12 -28.95
C ALA A 10 8.30 9.07 -29.16
N GLY A 11 8.05 10.01 -28.25
CA GLY A 11 6.93 10.96 -28.34
C GLY A 11 5.56 10.33 -28.08
N LEU A 12 5.51 9.20 -27.37
CA LEU A 12 4.30 8.41 -27.18
C LEU A 12 3.67 8.67 -25.81
N SER A 13 2.34 8.67 -25.73
CA SER A 13 1.63 8.57 -24.44
C SER A 13 1.53 7.10 -23.99
N ARG A 14 1.21 6.86 -22.71
CA ARG A 14 0.97 5.49 -22.22
C ARG A 14 -0.22 4.84 -22.92
N ALA A 15 -1.28 5.60 -23.13
CA ALA A 15 -2.47 5.17 -23.86
C ALA A 15 -2.14 4.76 -25.31
N GLU A 16 -1.29 5.51 -26.01
CA GLU A 16 -0.87 5.19 -27.37
C GLU A 16 -0.10 3.86 -27.44
N VAL A 17 0.81 3.65 -26.49
CA VAL A 17 1.56 2.37 -26.36
C VAL A 17 0.60 1.22 -26.08
N ALA A 18 -0.31 1.41 -25.14
CA ALA A 18 -1.29 0.40 -24.74
C ALA A 18 -2.17 -0.01 -25.92
N PHE A 19 -2.69 0.97 -26.66
CA PHE A 19 -3.50 0.77 -27.84
C PHE A 19 -2.74 0.00 -28.93
N ARG A 20 -1.53 0.45 -29.29
CA ARG A 20 -0.74 -0.18 -30.37
C ARG A 20 -0.24 -1.59 -30.04
N LEU A 21 0.06 -1.88 -28.78
CA LEU A 21 0.47 -3.22 -28.34
C LEU A 21 -0.70 -4.11 -27.91
N ALA A 22 -1.94 -3.60 -27.97
CA ALA A 22 -3.15 -4.27 -27.50
C ALA A 22 -2.96 -4.83 -26.07
N ILE A 23 -2.57 -3.96 -25.14
CA ILE A 23 -2.40 -4.24 -23.71
C ILE A 23 -3.12 -3.16 -22.89
N SER A 24 -3.25 -3.38 -21.59
CA SER A 24 -3.82 -2.34 -20.72
C SER A 24 -2.83 -1.18 -20.50
N GLU A 25 -3.32 0.04 -20.34
CA GLU A 25 -2.48 1.18 -19.95
C GLU A 25 -1.84 0.95 -18.57
N THR A 26 -2.53 0.24 -17.68
CA THR A 26 -2.00 -0.23 -16.40
C THR A 26 -0.75 -1.11 -16.58
N SER A 27 -0.71 -1.95 -17.61
CA SER A 27 0.47 -2.77 -17.94
C SER A 27 1.67 -1.88 -18.29
N VAL A 28 1.46 -0.87 -19.14
CA VAL A 28 2.52 0.11 -19.49
C VAL A 28 3.02 0.84 -18.24
N ARG A 29 2.09 1.33 -17.40
CA ARG A 29 2.43 1.97 -16.13
C ARG A 29 3.22 1.04 -15.20
N ASN A 30 2.87 -0.24 -15.14
CA ASN A 30 3.57 -1.21 -14.31
C ASN A 30 4.99 -1.49 -14.83
N TRP A 31 5.20 -1.53 -16.14
CA TRP A 31 6.53 -1.65 -16.75
C TRP A 31 7.41 -0.44 -16.40
N GLU A 32 6.88 0.77 -16.58
CA GLU A 32 7.60 2.02 -16.25
C GLU A 32 7.91 2.15 -14.77
N ALA A 33 6.99 1.72 -13.90
CA ALA A 33 7.20 1.73 -12.46
C ALA A 33 8.09 0.56 -11.96
N GLY A 34 8.56 -0.31 -12.86
CA GLY A 34 9.36 -1.48 -12.52
C GLY A 34 8.62 -2.52 -11.68
N ARG A 35 7.28 -2.56 -11.72
CA ARG A 35 6.47 -3.50 -10.94
C ARG A 35 6.43 -4.89 -11.57
N THR A 36 6.54 -4.96 -12.89
CA THR A 36 6.47 -6.19 -13.68
C THR A 36 7.37 -6.05 -14.89
N GLU A 37 8.02 -7.14 -15.28
CA GLU A 37 8.75 -7.19 -16.55
C GLU A 37 7.77 -7.24 -17.74
N PRO A 38 8.12 -6.67 -18.90
CA PRO A 38 7.32 -6.79 -20.12
C PRO A 38 7.30 -8.24 -20.63
N THR A 39 6.17 -8.92 -20.45
CA THR A 39 5.90 -10.22 -21.05
C THR A 39 5.00 -10.04 -22.26
N MET A 40 5.43 -10.53 -23.43
CA MET A 40 4.69 -10.37 -24.68
C MET A 40 5.02 -11.45 -25.69
N THR A 41 4.14 -11.63 -26.68
CA THR A 41 4.38 -12.55 -27.80
C THR A 41 5.51 -12.03 -28.71
N PRO A 42 6.18 -12.89 -29.49
CA PRO A 42 7.22 -12.46 -30.42
C PRO A 42 6.76 -11.36 -31.40
N LYS A 43 5.50 -11.41 -31.85
CA LYS A 43 4.91 -10.34 -32.68
C LYS A 43 4.87 -9.00 -31.96
N LYS A 44 4.31 -8.98 -30.74
CA LYS A 44 4.25 -7.75 -29.92
C LYS A 44 5.64 -7.22 -29.56
N TYR A 45 6.62 -8.11 -29.39
CA TYR A 45 8.01 -7.72 -29.18
C TYR A 45 8.56 -6.93 -30.37
N LEU A 46 8.37 -7.43 -31.60
CA LEU A 46 8.76 -6.69 -32.82
C LEU A 46 8.01 -5.37 -32.95
N ASP A 47 6.72 -5.34 -32.63
CA ASP A 47 5.90 -4.12 -32.66
C ASP A 47 6.42 -3.10 -31.63
N ALA A 48 6.84 -3.54 -30.44
CA ALA A 48 7.42 -2.69 -29.41
C ALA A 48 8.76 -2.08 -29.85
N LEU A 49 9.64 -2.86 -30.48
CA LEU A 49 10.91 -2.34 -31.01
C LEU A 49 10.69 -1.23 -32.06
N ARG A 50 9.75 -1.46 -32.98
CA ARG A 50 9.37 -0.48 -34.00
C ARG A 50 8.73 0.75 -33.38
N LEU A 51 7.85 0.55 -32.41
CA LEU A 51 7.10 1.61 -31.76
C LEU A 51 8.02 2.54 -30.95
N PHE A 52 8.91 1.98 -30.14
CA PHE A 52 9.86 2.74 -29.33
C PHE A 52 11.09 3.22 -30.11
N LYS A 53 11.26 2.76 -31.36
CA LYS A 53 12.43 3.07 -32.21
C LYS A 53 13.73 2.77 -31.46
N CYS A 54 13.86 1.52 -31.00
CA CYS A 54 14.98 1.08 -30.17
C CYS A 54 15.45 -0.31 -30.57
N THR A 55 16.65 -0.67 -30.12
CA THR A 55 17.18 -2.03 -30.31
C THR A 55 16.68 -2.98 -29.21
N PRO A 56 16.75 -4.31 -29.42
CA PRO A 56 16.56 -5.32 -28.38
C PRO A 56 17.28 -5.01 -27.07
N GLU A 57 18.55 -4.62 -27.16
CA GLU A 57 19.43 -4.34 -26.04
C GLU A 57 18.98 -3.08 -25.29
N GLU A 58 18.59 -2.02 -26.01
CA GLU A 58 18.03 -0.81 -25.40
C GLU A 58 16.74 -1.12 -24.63
N LEU A 59 15.84 -1.92 -25.20
CA LEU A 59 14.58 -2.31 -24.56
C LEU A 59 14.83 -3.17 -23.30
N ALA A 60 15.75 -4.14 -23.38
CA ALA A 60 16.14 -4.99 -22.26
C ALA A 60 16.75 -4.16 -21.12
N ALA A 61 17.71 -3.28 -21.43
CA ALA A 61 18.35 -2.41 -20.45
C ALA A 61 17.36 -1.43 -19.80
N ALA A 62 16.39 -0.92 -20.58
CA ALA A 62 15.34 -0.04 -20.06
C ALA A 62 14.41 -0.76 -19.08
N SER A 63 14.02 -2.01 -19.38
CA SER A 63 13.25 -2.86 -18.49
C SER A 63 14.00 -3.12 -17.18
N GLU A 64 15.25 -3.60 -17.27
CA GLU A 64 16.09 -3.89 -16.12
C GLU A 64 16.29 -2.67 -15.21
N LYS A 65 16.57 -1.50 -15.82
CA LYS A 65 16.72 -0.25 -15.06
C LYS A 65 15.44 0.11 -14.29
N SER A 66 14.26 -0.09 -14.90
CA SER A 66 12.97 0.19 -14.27
C SER A 66 12.73 -0.72 -13.06
N ILE A 67 12.99 -2.02 -13.20
CA ILE A 67 12.92 -3.00 -12.10
C ILE A 67 13.84 -2.60 -10.94
N ASN A 68 15.11 -2.28 -11.23
CA ASN A 68 16.10 -1.93 -10.21
C ASN A 68 15.78 -0.62 -9.48
N GLN A 69 15.21 0.37 -10.17
CA GLN A 69 14.74 1.61 -9.53
C GLN A 69 13.62 1.35 -8.51
N ARG A 70 12.74 0.36 -8.76
CA ARG A 70 11.69 -0.01 -7.80
C ARG A 70 12.27 -0.62 -6.54
N HIS A 71 13.25 -1.52 -6.65
CA HIS A 71 13.87 -2.17 -5.48
C HIS A 71 14.55 -1.18 -4.52
N LYS A 72 15.01 -0.03 -5.04
CA LYS A 72 15.57 1.06 -4.22
C LYS A 72 14.53 1.87 -3.45
N ARG A 73 13.23 1.75 -3.77
CA ARG A 73 12.17 2.49 -3.06
C ARG A 73 11.83 1.79 -1.75
N LYS A 74 11.72 2.57 -0.67
CA LYS A 74 11.33 2.07 0.66
C LYS A 74 10.02 1.26 0.54
N PRO A 75 9.90 0.10 1.21
CA PRO A 75 8.64 -0.63 1.23
C PRO A 75 7.53 0.30 1.71
N GLY A 76 6.35 0.17 1.09
CA GLY A 76 5.19 0.99 1.41
C GLY A 76 4.86 0.95 2.90
N ARG A 77 4.07 1.93 3.34
CA ARG A 77 3.64 2.09 4.74
C ARG A 77 3.39 0.73 5.41
N PRO A 78 4.10 0.40 6.51
CA PRO A 78 3.86 -0.83 7.24
C PRO A 78 2.37 -0.95 7.56
N ARG A 79 1.78 -2.14 7.34
CA ARG A 79 0.41 -2.39 7.81
C ARG A 79 0.41 -2.21 9.33
N ARG A 80 -0.33 -1.23 9.84
CA ARG A 80 -0.63 -1.13 11.27
C ARG A 80 -1.45 -2.36 11.63
N PHE A 81 -0.90 -3.24 12.46
CA PHE A 81 -1.72 -4.20 13.19
C PHE A 81 -2.43 -3.42 14.30
N PRO A 82 -3.75 -3.59 14.51
CA PRO A 82 -4.40 -2.98 15.67
C PRO A 82 -3.80 -3.59 16.94
N GLU A 83 -3.24 -2.74 17.81
CA GLU A 83 -2.80 -3.11 19.15
C GLU A 83 -3.99 -3.73 19.91
N ASN A 84 -3.94 -5.05 20.12
CA ASN A 84 -4.95 -5.76 20.88
C ASN A 84 -4.85 -5.31 22.35
N GLN A 85 -5.92 -4.71 22.89
CA GLN A 85 -6.04 -4.30 24.29
C GLN A 85 -6.07 -5.53 25.21
N VAL A 86 -4.91 -6.10 25.51
CA VAL A 86 -4.78 -7.12 26.56
C VAL A 86 -3.99 -6.51 27.70
N ASN A 87 -4.67 -5.70 28.52
CA ASN A 87 -4.29 -5.45 29.91
C ASN A 87 -5.40 -4.66 30.61
N GLN A 88 -6.41 -5.37 31.10
CA GLN A 88 -7.15 -4.92 32.28
C GLN A 88 -6.83 -5.89 33.41
N PRO A 89 -6.22 -5.45 34.53
CA PRO A 89 -6.15 -6.27 35.73
C PRO A 89 -7.56 -6.41 36.33
N PRO A 90 -7.89 -7.53 37.00
CA PRO A 90 -9.21 -7.74 37.56
C PRO A 90 -9.47 -6.72 38.68
N GLN A 91 -10.56 -5.95 38.57
CA GLN A 91 -11.00 -5.07 39.63
C GLN A 91 -11.57 -5.89 40.79
N MET A 92 -10.98 -5.72 41.97
CA MET A 92 -11.41 -6.36 43.21
C MET A 92 -12.64 -5.59 43.75
N ASN A 93 -13.82 -6.18 43.64
CA ASN A 93 -15.05 -5.61 44.19
C ASN A 93 -14.93 -5.43 45.70
N GLN A 94 -15.02 -4.19 46.18
CA GLN A 94 -15.21 -3.91 47.60
C GLN A 94 -16.66 -4.20 47.96
N VAL A 95 -16.85 -5.14 48.87
CA VAL A 95 -18.14 -5.49 49.48
C VAL A 95 -18.60 -4.31 50.33
N THR A 96 -19.68 -3.66 49.92
CA THR A 96 -20.36 -2.62 50.70
C THR A 96 -20.91 -3.24 51.98
N GLN A 97 -20.32 -2.90 53.13
CA GLN A 97 -20.91 -3.22 54.42
C GLN A 97 -22.04 -2.24 54.71
N VAL A 98 -23.26 -2.75 54.75
CA VAL A 98 -24.43 -2.09 55.34
C VAL A 98 -24.41 -2.36 56.85
N SER A 99 -24.21 -1.33 57.66
CA SER A 99 -24.49 -1.37 59.10
C SER A 99 -25.50 -0.29 59.44
N ASP A 100 -26.74 -0.74 59.56
CA ASP A 100 -27.89 -0.01 60.05
C ASP A 100 -27.79 0.12 61.58
N SER A 101 -28.01 1.32 62.13
CA SER A 101 -28.20 1.54 63.58
C SER A 101 -28.88 2.89 63.81
N PRO A 102 -30.16 2.91 64.24
CA PRO A 102 -30.84 4.14 64.61
C PRO A 102 -30.57 4.47 66.09
N SER A 103 -29.94 5.62 66.36
CA SER A 103 -29.79 6.15 67.71
C SER A 103 -31.09 6.83 68.17
N LEU A 104 -31.76 6.21 69.14
CA LEU A 104 -32.79 6.81 70.00
C LEU A 104 -32.21 8.03 70.75
N HIS A 105 -32.78 9.22 70.53
CA HIS A 105 -32.62 10.35 71.45
C HIS A 105 -33.95 10.61 72.15
N LEU A 106 -34.03 10.07 73.37
CA LEU A 106 -35.01 10.40 74.38
C LEU A 106 -34.63 11.76 74.98
N ARG A 107 -35.54 12.74 74.97
CA ARG A 107 -35.44 13.95 75.79
C ARG A 107 -36.74 14.09 76.58
N GLU A 108 -36.61 13.91 77.89
CA GLU A 108 -37.64 14.11 78.91
C GLU A 108 -37.78 15.59 79.32
N ALA A 109 -38.96 15.87 79.88
CA ALA A 109 -39.37 16.94 80.80
C ALA A 109 -39.46 18.37 80.22
N GLY A 110 -40.48 19.19 80.49
CA GLY A 110 -41.59 19.09 81.44
C GLY A 110 -42.06 20.52 81.79
N TYR A 111 -43.37 20.66 82.03
CA TYR A 111 -44.19 21.70 82.70
C TYR A 111 -45.46 22.02 81.91
#